data_AF-A0A1A2ZXH6-F1
#
_entry.id   AF-A0A1A2ZXH6-F1
#
_cell.length_a   1.000
_cell.length_b   1.000
_cell.length_c   1.000
_cell.angle_alpha   90.00
_cell.angle_beta   90.00
_cell.angle_gamma   90.00
#
_symmetry.space_group_name_H-M   'P 1'
#
loop_
_entity.id
_entity.type
_entity.pdbx_description
1 polymer ?
#
loop_
_entity_poly.entity_id
_entity_poly.type
_entity_poly.pdbx_seq_one_letter_code
_entity_poly.pdbx_strand_id
1 'polypeptide(L)'
;MERENRLQLKPYRAASEHIDGAWWPRSRHLAEELPDLVAAVSDRLGQVVMIGYRRNGWDETPSLCEIAGHTVELLGFTSDEPASVILIGADGGHLTLHVIRPDSSEQAARRALDEARAITEAGAAPAGVPAVSKSVADVADKLARHEGRDDPERTAQILRWCEEAAQQFVDAPVQAFVPILVEHIVRNRMMESRTETAAAS
;
A
#
# COMPACT_ATOMS: atom_id res chain seq x y z
N MET A 1 17.25 13.59 -22.32
CA MET A 1 16.47 12.36 -22.13
C MET A 1 15.62 12.57 -20.89
N GLU A 2 14.40 13.05 -21.07
CA GLU A 2 13.43 13.14 -19.98
C GLU A 2 13.15 11.71 -19.54
N ARG A 3 13.58 11.33 -18.32
CA ARG A 3 13.08 10.09 -17.72
C ARG A 3 11.58 10.30 -17.57
N GLU A 4 10.77 9.68 -18.42
CA GLU A 4 9.32 9.68 -18.29
C GLU A 4 8.98 9.34 -16.84
N ASN A 5 8.54 10.34 -16.09
CA ASN A 5 8.29 10.18 -14.67
C ASN A 5 6.98 9.38 -14.54
N ARG A 6 7.14 8.08 -14.26
CA ARG A 6 6.08 7.11 -14.05
C ARG A 6 5.78 6.87 -12.56
N LEU A 7 6.34 7.70 -11.68
CA LEU A 7 6.18 7.59 -10.23
C LEU A 7 5.86 8.96 -9.65
N GLN A 8 4.63 9.12 -9.18
CA GLN A 8 4.22 10.32 -8.48
C GLN A 8 4.08 10.01 -6.99
N LEU A 9 4.96 10.57 -6.19
CA LEU A 9 4.85 10.55 -4.73
C LEU A 9 4.18 11.82 -4.23
N LYS A 10 3.40 11.70 -3.17
CA LYS A 10 2.93 12.84 -2.39
C LYS A 10 4.09 13.38 -1.57
N PRO A 11 4.27 14.71 -1.48
CA PRO A 11 5.28 15.30 -0.62
C PRO A 11 5.00 15.03 0.85
N TYR A 12 3.72 14.83 1.19
CA TYR A 12 3.26 14.54 2.53
C TYR A 12 2.05 13.59 2.54
N ARG A 13 1.95 12.73 3.56
CA ARG A 13 0.82 11.82 3.79
C ARG A 13 0.04 12.33 5.00
N ALA A 14 -1.19 12.80 4.82
CA ALA A 14 -2.04 13.12 5.96
C ALA A 14 -2.26 11.87 6.82
N ALA A 15 -2.39 12.00 8.15
CA ALA A 15 -2.55 10.85 9.04
C ALA A 15 -3.81 9.99 8.73
N SER A 16 -4.79 10.57 8.03
CA SER A 16 -5.99 9.90 7.53
C SER A 16 -5.78 9.15 6.21
N GLU A 17 -4.73 9.47 5.46
CA GLU A 17 -4.40 8.83 4.20
C GLU A 17 -3.36 7.74 4.42
N HIS A 18 -3.48 6.62 3.72
CA HIS A 18 -2.47 5.57 3.78
C HIS A 18 -1.81 5.27 2.43
N ILE A 19 -2.23 5.97 1.36
CA ILE A 19 -1.62 5.92 0.02
C ILE A 19 -0.65 7.09 -0.15
N ASP A 20 0.62 6.81 -0.42
CA ASP A 20 1.70 7.80 -0.62
C ASP A 20 1.84 8.29 -2.04
N GLY A 21 1.17 7.68 -3.01
CA GLY A 21 1.33 8.06 -4.40
C GLY A 21 0.79 7.04 -5.38
N ALA A 22 1.19 7.22 -6.64
CA ALA A 22 0.86 6.32 -7.73
C ALA A 22 2.09 5.99 -8.56
N TRP A 23 2.08 4.80 -9.13
CA TRP A 23 3.13 4.26 -9.97
C TRP A 23 2.53 3.62 -11.22
N TRP A 24 3.13 3.91 -12.37
CA TRP A 24 2.74 3.40 -13.67
C TRP A 24 3.84 2.46 -14.23
N PRO A 25 3.80 1.16 -13.92
CA PRO A 25 4.74 0.18 -14.49
C PRO A 25 4.68 0.15 -16.02
N ARG A 26 5.75 -0.34 -16.64
CA ARG A 26 5.82 -0.53 -18.10
C ARG A 26 5.23 -1.87 -18.54
N SER A 27 5.23 -2.87 -17.66
CA SER A 27 4.77 -4.23 -17.92
C SER A 27 3.99 -4.83 -16.74
N ARG A 28 3.51 -6.07 -16.91
CA ARG A 28 2.90 -6.88 -15.84
C ARG A 28 3.90 -7.83 -15.18
N HIS A 29 5.19 -7.74 -15.51
CA HIS A 29 6.23 -8.55 -14.89
C HIS A 29 6.80 -7.81 -13.67
N LEU A 30 6.16 -7.98 -12.51
CA LEU A 30 6.48 -7.20 -11.31
C LEU A 30 7.99 -7.20 -11.00
N ALA A 31 8.62 -8.37 -10.99
CA ALA A 31 10.05 -8.51 -10.66
C ALA A 31 10.98 -7.71 -11.59
N GLU A 32 10.61 -7.48 -12.85
CA GLU A 32 11.40 -6.67 -13.80
C GLU A 32 11.25 -5.16 -13.54
N GLU A 33 10.11 -4.76 -12.98
CA GLU A 33 9.75 -3.37 -12.73
C GLU A 33 10.24 -2.86 -11.37
N LEU A 34 10.39 -3.77 -10.39
CA LEU A 34 10.78 -3.44 -9.02
C LEU A 34 12.14 -2.76 -8.88
N PRO A 35 13.21 -3.11 -9.62
CA PRO A 35 14.50 -2.45 -9.48
C PRO A 35 14.45 -0.94 -9.73
N ASP A 36 13.75 -0.52 -10.79
CA ASP A 36 13.56 0.90 -11.11
C ASP A 36 12.75 1.61 -10.02
N LEU A 37 11.70 0.95 -9.52
CA LEU A 37 10.84 1.50 -8.47
C LEU A 37 11.60 1.67 -7.14
N VAL A 38 12.33 0.64 -6.70
CA VAL A 38 13.10 0.65 -5.46
C VAL A 38 14.19 1.72 -5.53
N ALA A 39 14.89 1.84 -6.66
CA ALA A 39 15.88 2.89 -6.86
C ALA A 39 15.25 4.29 -6.70
N ALA A 40 14.05 4.50 -7.26
CA ALA A 40 13.36 5.79 -7.21
C ALA A 40 12.85 6.19 -5.81
N VAL A 41 12.63 5.22 -4.90
CA VAL A 41 12.17 5.50 -3.52
C VAL A 41 13.26 5.37 -2.46
N SER A 42 14.46 4.91 -2.83
CA SER A 42 15.55 4.59 -1.91
C SER A 42 15.95 5.75 -0.99
N ASP A 43 15.98 6.99 -1.50
CA ASP A 43 16.29 8.18 -0.70
C ASP A 43 15.27 8.45 0.41
N ARG A 44 14.01 8.00 0.24
CA ARG A 44 12.91 8.23 1.19
C ARG A 44 12.69 7.06 2.14
N LEU A 45 12.83 5.84 1.63
CA LEU A 45 12.47 4.61 2.35
C LEU A 45 13.71 3.81 2.84
N GLY A 46 14.89 4.16 2.37
CA GLY A 46 16.11 3.39 2.63
C GLY A 46 16.08 2.02 1.94
N GLN A 47 16.73 1.03 2.55
CA GLN A 47 16.81 -0.32 2.02
C GLN A 47 15.45 -1.02 2.15
N VAL A 48 14.83 -1.33 1.01
CA VAL A 48 13.61 -2.12 0.93
C VAL A 48 13.95 -3.59 1.20
N VAL A 49 13.19 -4.21 2.10
CA VAL A 49 13.38 -5.62 2.50
C VAL A 49 12.18 -6.50 2.14
N MET A 50 11.00 -5.88 1.95
CA MET A 50 9.78 -6.59 1.60
C MET A 50 8.89 -5.72 0.72
N ILE A 51 8.18 -6.35 -0.20
CA ILE A 51 7.16 -5.72 -1.03
C ILE A 51 5.89 -6.56 -0.99
N GLY A 52 4.84 -6.00 -0.40
CA GLY A 52 3.48 -6.51 -0.53
C GLY A 52 2.88 -6.05 -1.86
N TYR A 53 2.20 -6.93 -2.59
CA TYR A 53 1.52 -6.56 -3.83
C TYR A 53 0.16 -7.23 -3.95
N ARG A 54 -0.82 -6.52 -4.52
CA ARG A 54 -2.08 -7.15 -4.90
C ARG A 54 -1.84 -8.06 -6.09
N ARG A 55 -2.23 -9.34 -6.01
CA ARG A 55 -2.00 -10.32 -7.10
C ARG A 55 -2.68 -9.95 -8.42
N ASN A 56 -3.80 -9.22 -8.36
CA ASN A 56 -4.59 -8.89 -9.53
C ASN A 56 -3.88 -7.88 -10.43
N GLY A 57 -3.47 -8.32 -11.63
CA GLY A 57 -2.89 -7.47 -12.67
C GLY A 57 -1.40 -7.71 -12.93
N TRP A 58 -0.75 -8.56 -12.13
CA TRP A 58 0.61 -9.03 -12.37
C TRP A 58 0.61 -10.45 -12.92
N ASP A 59 1.62 -10.77 -13.70
CA ASP A 59 1.90 -12.15 -14.10
C ASP A 59 2.52 -12.93 -12.92
N GLU A 60 2.82 -14.21 -13.14
CA GLU A 60 3.44 -15.05 -12.11
C GLU A 60 4.69 -14.39 -11.55
N THR A 61 4.67 -14.14 -10.24
CA THR A 61 5.70 -13.38 -9.52
C THR A 61 6.37 -14.30 -8.52
N PRO A 62 7.71 -14.35 -8.48
CA PRO A 62 8.43 -15.19 -7.53
C PRO A 62 8.23 -14.68 -6.10
N SER A 63 8.41 -15.54 -5.09
CA SER A 63 8.33 -15.14 -3.68
C SER A 63 9.55 -14.33 -3.21
N LEU A 64 10.66 -14.37 -3.95
CA LEU A 64 11.91 -13.67 -3.66
C LEU A 64 12.45 -13.03 -4.94
N CYS A 65 13.06 -11.85 -4.81
CA CYS A 65 13.70 -11.13 -5.91
C CYS A 65 15.00 -10.48 -5.44
N GLU A 66 16.04 -10.53 -6.25
CA GLU A 66 17.29 -9.82 -6.00
C GLU A 66 17.22 -8.40 -6.57
N ILE A 67 17.30 -7.39 -5.71
CA ILE A 67 17.23 -5.98 -6.08
C ILE A 67 18.41 -5.24 -5.49
N ALA A 68 19.22 -4.60 -6.34
CA ALA A 68 20.42 -3.86 -5.92
C ALA A 68 21.35 -4.68 -5.00
N GLY A 69 21.46 -6.00 -5.22
CA GLY A 69 22.29 -6.91 -4.44
C GLY A 69 21.70 -7.33 -3.08
N HIS A 70 20.42 -7.08 -2.86
CA HIS A 70 19.70 -7.50 -1.66
C HIS A 70 18.52 -8.39 -2.04
N THR A 71 18.31 -9.46 -1.28
CA THR A 71 17.11 -10.28 -1.37
C THR A 71 15.92 -9.50 -0.81
N VAL A 72 14.88 -9.34 -1.62
CA VAL A 72 13.60 -8.70 -1.26
C VAL A 72 12.50 -9.74 -1.32
N GLU A 73 11.71 -9.84 -0.26
CA GLU A 73 10.56 -10.73 -0.21
C GLU A 73 9.34 -10.13 -0.92
N LEU A 74 8.67 -10.92 -1.75
CA LEU A 74 7.47 -10.52 -2.46
C LEU A 74 6.26 -11.27 -1.90
N LEU A 75 5.33 -10.53 -1.29
CA LEU A 75 4.13 -11.08 -0.67
C LEU A 75 2.87 -10.66 -1.42
N GLY A 76 2.31 -11.62 -2.17
CA GLY A 76 1.08 -11.43 -2.92
C GLY A 76 -0.16 -11.61 -2.04
N PHE A 77 -1.03 -10.59 -1.98
CA PHE A 77 -2.31 -10.63 -1.29
C PHE A 77 -3.51 -10.41 -2.23
N THR A 78 -4.69 -10.81 -1.77
CA THR A 78 -5.97 -10.62 -2.47
C THR A 78 -6.81 -9.57 -1.74
N SER A 79 -7.33 -8.61 -2.51
CA SER A 79 -8.29 -7.61 -2.05
C SER A 79 -9.17 -7.20 -3.24
N ASP A 80 -10.33 -6.62 -3.00
CA ASP A 80 -11.26 -6.14 -4.04
C ASP A 80 -10.87 -4.76 -4.59
N GLU A 81 -10.02 -4.05 -3.86
CA GLU A 81 -9.57 -2.68 -4.10
C GLU A 81 -8.70 -2.48 -5.35
N PRO A 82 -8.46 -1.24 -5.81
CA PRO A 82 -7.51 -0.98 -6.89
C PRO A 82 -6.10 -1.56 -6.65
N ALA A 83 -5.39 -1.89 -7.72
CA ALA A 83 -4.07 -2.50 -7.63
C ALA A 83 -3.10 -1.62 -6.84
N SER A 84 -2.35 -2.21 -5.92
CA SER A 84 -1.40 -1.50 -5.06
C SER A 84 -0.15 -2.32 -4.78
N VAL A 85 0.94 -1.61 -4.50
CA VAL A 85 2.20 -2.15 -3.98
C VAL A 85 2.58 -1.41 -2.70
N ILE A 86 3.11 -2.15 -1.73
CA ILE A 86 3.52 -1.66 -0.41
C ILE A 86 4.99 -2.02 -0.25
N LEU A 87 5.87 -1.03 -0.34
CA LEU A 87 7.31 -1.18 -0.15
C LEU A 87 7.62 -0.97 1.33
N ILE A 88 8.37 -1.87 1.94
CA ILE A 88 8.69 -1.83 3.37
C ILE A 88 10.21 -1.80 3.53
N GLY A 89 10.68 -0.77 4.23
CA GLY A 89 12.08 -0.54 4.56
C GLY A 89 12.54 -1.34 5.78
N ALA A 90 13.84 -1.56 5.88
CA ALA A 90 14.46 -2.28 7.01
C ALA A 90 14.20 -1.61 8.38
N ASP A 91 13.94 -0.30 8.40
CA ASP A 91 13.62 0.48 9.60
C ASP A 91 12.12 0.42 9.99
N GLY A 92 11.30 -0.32 9.22
CA GLY A 92 9.86 -0.42 9.40
C GLY A 92 9.07 0.71 8.73
N GLY A 93 9.75 1.68 8.10
CA GLY A 93 9.09 2.62 7.21
C GLY A 93 8.41 1.88 6.06
N HIS A 94 7.32 2.43 5.54
CA HIS A 94 6.68 1.86 4.35
C HIS A 94 6.14 2.96 3.44
N LEU A 95 6.09 2.63 2.14
CA LEU A 95 5.42 3.41 1.11
C LEU A 95 4.38 2.55 0.43
N THR A 96 3.18 3.10 0.29
CA THR A 96 2.06 2.46 -0.38
C THR A 96 1.73 3.22 -1.65
N LEU A 97 1.74 2.53 -2.79
CA LEU A 97 1.51 3.13 -4.09
C LEU A 97 0.32 2.47 -4.79
N HIS A 98 -0.55 3.29 -5.35
CA HIS A 98 -1.53 2.84 -6.33
C HIS A 98 -0.83 2.45 -7.64
N VAL A 99 -1.20 1.31 -8.22
CA VAL A 99 -0.65 0.82 -9.48
C VAL A 99 -1.61 1.18 -10.62
N ILE A 100 -1.14 2.03 -11.52
CA ILE A 100 -1.80 2.34 -12.79
C ILE A 100 -1.51 1.19 -13.75
N ARG A 101 -2.53 0.63 -14.40
CA ARG A 101 -2.32 -0.53 -15.27
C ARG A 101 -1.34 -0.19 -16.41
N PRO A 102 -0.42 -1.09 -16.77
CA PRO A 102 0.57 -0.84 -17.82
C PRO A 102 -0.07 -0.65 -19.21
N ASP A 103 -1.25 -1.24 -19.44
CA ASP A 103 -2.04 -1.11 -20.68
C ASP A 103 -2.90 0.16 -20.75
N SER A 104 -2.83 1.03 -19.73
CA SER A 104 -3.52 2.32 -19.74
C SER A 104 -2.95 3.23 -20.84
N SER A 105 -3.82 3.99 -21.51
CA SER A 105 -3.35 5.03 -22.42
C SER A 105 -2.52 6.06 -21.67
N GLU A 106 -1.52 6.65 -22.34
CA GLU A 106 -0.61 7.62 -21.73
C GLU A 106 -1.37 8.79 -21.09
N GLN A 107 -2.41 9.30 -21.75
CA GLN A 107 -3.23 10.37 -21.21
C GLN A 107 -3.97 9.96 -19.93
N ALA A 108 -4.53 8.76 -19.88
CA ALA A 108 -5.22 8.26 -18.69
C ALA A 108 -4.23 8.02 -17.54
N ALA A 109 -3.08 7.43 -17.84
CA ALA A 109 -2.04 7.21 -16.85
C ALA A 109 -1.49 8.51 -16.29
N ARG A 110 -1.29 9.53 -17.15
CA ARG A 110 -0.82 10.84 -16.71
C ARG A 110 -1.82 11.54 -15.79
N ARG A 111 -3.11 11.52 -16.15
CA ARG A 111 -4.17 12.02 -15.27
C ARG A 111 -4.17 11.32 -13.92
N ALA A 112 -4.07 9.99 -13.89
CA ALA A 112 -4.02 9.24 -12.64
C ALA A 112 -2.79 9.58 -11.78
N LEU A 113 -1.62 9.81 -12.40
CA LEU A 113 -0.44 10.32 -11.70
C LEU A 113 -0.68 11.72 -11.13
N ASP A 114 -1.26 12.63 -11.91
CA ASP A 114 -1.54 14.01 -11.47
C ASP A 114 -2.59 14.05 -10.34
N GLU A 115 -3.62 13.22 -10.42
CA GLU A 115 -4.63 13.06 -9.36
C GLU A 115 -3.98 12.57 -8.07
N ALA A 116 -3.07 11.60 -8.14
CA ALA A 116 -2.35 11.10 -6.97
C ALA A 116 -1.51 12.20 -6.27
N ARG A 117 -1.07 13.23 -7.00
CA ARG A 117 -0.41 14.42 -6.45
C ARG A 117 -1.40 15.36 -5.75
N ALA A 118 -2.57 15.56 -6.35
CA ALA A 118 -3.57 16.57 -5.94
C ALA A 118 -4.30 16.25 -4.63
N ILE A 119 -4.34 14.99 -4.18
CA ILE A 119 -4.98 14.60 -2.90
C ILE A 119 -4.27 15.26 -1.68
N THR A 120 -3.17 15.99 -1.88
CA THR A 120 -2.45 16.72 -0.83
C THR A 120 -3.14 18.02 -0.33
N GLU A 121 -4.26 18.47 -0.89
CA GLU A 121 -4.91 19.73 -0.45
C GLU A 121 -5.84 19.57 0.77
N ALA A 122 -5.23 19.34 1.94
CA ALA A 122 -5.70 19.85 3.23
C ALA A 122 -4.50 19.87 4.18
N GLY A 123 -4.00 21.07 4.49
CA GLY A 123 -2.72 21.29 5.18
C GLY A 123 -2.52 20.42 6.42
N ALA A 124 -1.53 19.55 6.37
CA ALA A 124 -1.06 18.81 7.52
C ALA A 124 0.48 18.74 7.51
N ALA A 125 1.07 19.00 8.68
CA ALA A 125 2.51 19.00 8.95
C ALA A 125 3.12 17.60 8.80
N PRO A 126 4.44 17.44 8.53
CA PRO A 126 5.07 16.13 8.36
C PRO A 126 4.82 15.16 9.53
N ALA A 127 3.83 14.29 9.42
CA ALA A 127 3.79 12.99 10.09
C ALA A 127 5.07 12.24 9.71
N GLY A 128 5.90 12.05 10.74
CA GLY A 128 6.98 11.09 10.68
C GLY A 128 6.47 9.69 10.32
N VAL A 129 7.41 8.84 9.95
CA VAL A 129 7.21 7.42 9.67
C VAL A 129 6.24 6.83 10.71
N PRO A 130 5.05 6.34 10.31
CA PRO A 130 4.10 5.80 11.28
C PRO A 130 4.77 4.64 11.99
N ALA A 131 4.82 4.71 13.32
CA ALA A 131 5.35 3.64 14.15
C ALA A 131 4.63 2.33 13.79
N VAL A 132 5.41 1.31 13.42
CA VAL A 132 4.90 -0.02 13.10
C VAL A 132 4.17 -0.56 14.34
N SER A 133 2.90 -0.89 14.17
CA SER A 133 2.13 -1.63 15.18
C SER A 133 2.81 -2.98 15.40
N LYS A 134 3.10 -3.34 16.65
CA LYS A 134 3.93 -4.51 16.98
C LYS A 134 3.21 -5.84 16.73
N SER A 135 1.89 -5.81 16.53
CA SER A 135 1.07 -7.00 16.26
C SER A 135 -0.20 -6.66 15.47
N VAL A 136 -0.82 -7.68 14.86
CA VAL A 136 -2.15 -7.57 14.21
C VAL A 136 -3.23 -7.19 15.23
N ALA A 137 -3.13 -7.67 16.47
CA ALA A 137 -4.07 -7.31 17.53
C ALA A 137 -3.98 -5.81 17.86
N ASP A 138 -2.77 -5.24 17.92
CA ASP A 138 -2.59 -3.80 18.11
C ASP A 138 -3.18 -2.99 16.95
N VAL A 139 -3.05 -3.49 15.71
CA VAL A 139 -3.67 -2.89 14.52
C VAL A 139 -5.19 -2.90 14.66
N ALA A 140 -5.76 -4.05 15.02
CA ALA A 140 -7.20 -4.22 15.17
C ALA A 140 -7.78 -3.28 16.24
N ASP A 141 -7.13 -3.21 17.41
CA ASP A 141 -7.49 -2.29 18.50
C ASP A 141 -7.39 -0.83 18.07
N LYS A 142 -6.29 -0.46 17.40
CA LYS A 142 -6.06 0.89 16.89
C LYS A 142 -7.17 1.29 15.91
N LEU A 143 -7.46 0.44 14.93
CA LEU A 143 -8.48 0.69 13.92
C LEU A 143 -9.88 0.75 14.56
N ALA A 144 -10.20 -0.15 15.48
CA ALA A 144 -11.46 -0.14 16.23
C ALA A 144 -11.64 1.15 17.05
N ARG A 145 -10.60 1.66 17.71
CA ARG A 145 -10.71 2.91 18.49
C ARG A 145 -10.94 4.14 17.62
N HIS A 146 -10.26 4.22 16.48
CA HIS A 146 -10.35 5.39 15.60
C HIS A 146 -11.56 5.36 14.68
N GLU A 147 -11.96 4.17 14.22
CA GLU A 147 -13.00 4.00 13.20
C GLU A 147 -14.22 3.22 13.70
N GLY A 148 -14.22 2.68 14.92
CA GLY A 148 -15.39 2.02 15.51
C GLY A 148 -16.55 3.00 15.75
N ARG A 149 -16.27 4.30 15.94
CA ARG A 149 -17.28 5.37 16.13
C ARG A 149 -18.37 5.02 17.17
N ASP A 150 -17.98 4.36 18.26
CA ASP A 150 -18.86 3.84 19.32
C ASP A 150 -19.96 2.87 18.83
N ASP A 151 -19.83 2.35 17.61
CA ASP A 151 -20.71 1.33 17.03
C ASP A 151 -20.09 -0.07 17.22
N PRO A 152 -20.75 -0.94 18.02
CA PRO A 152 -20.30 -2.32 18.22
C PRO A 152 -20.28 -3.15 16.94
N GLU A 153 -21.21 -2.92 15.99
CA GLU A 153 -21.27 -3.69 14.74
C GLU A 153 -20.11 -3.33 13.82
N ARG A 154 -19.81 -2.03 13.69
CA ARG A 154 -18.64 -1.56 12.94
C ARG A 154 -17.34 -2.03 13.59
N THR A 155 -17.25 -2.00 14.92
CA THR A 155 -16.10 -2.54 15.65
C THR A 155 -15.91 -4.03 15.36
N ALA A 156 -16.96 -4.84 15.46
CA ALA A 156 -16.89 -6.27 15.16
C ALA A 156 -16.52 -6.54 13.69
N GLN A 157 -16.99 -5.70 12.76
CA GLN A 157 -16.63 -5.78 11.35
C GLN A 157 -15.14 -5.50 11.12
N ILE A 158 -14.58 -4.47 11.75
CA ILE A 158 -13.16 -4.12 11.67
C ILE A 158 -12.29 -5.28 12.19
N LEU A 159 -12.68 -5.89 13.32
CA LEU A 159 -11.97 -7.04 13.89
C LEU A 159 -11.98 -8.24 12.93
N ARG A 160 -13.14 -8.57 12.33
CA ARG A 160 -13.24 -9.63 11.33
C ARG A 160 -12.35 -9.37 10.11
N TRP A 161 -12.34 -8.15 9.59
CA TRP A 161 -11.46 -7.79 8.47
C TRP A 161 -9.97 -7.93 8.81
N CYS A 162 -9.57 -7.60 10.04
CA CYS A 162 -8.19 -7.79 10.48
C CYS A 162 -7.81 -9.28 10.51
N GLU A 163 -8.70 -10.14 11.02
CA GLU A 163 -8.50 -11.59 11.07
C GLU A 163 -8.41 -12.20 9.66
N GLU A 164 -9.35 -11.88 8.77
CA GLU A 164 -9.35 -12.34 7.39
C GLU A 164 -8.09 -11.90 6.63
N ALA A 165 -7.64 -10.66 6.82
CA ALA A 165 -6.42 -10.15 6.20
C ALA A 165 -5.17 -10.87 6.74
N ALA A 166 -5.09 -11.09 8.05
CA ALA A 166 -3.98 -11.81 8.67
C ALA A 166 -3.91 -13.26 8.20
N GLN A 167 -5.06 -13.91 7.95
CA GLN A 167 -5.13 -15.28 7.46
C GLN A 167 -4.42 -15.47 6.11
N GLN A 168 -4.30 -14.41 5.29
CA GLN A 168 -3.57 -14.45 4.02
C GLN A 168 -2.04 -14.57 4.19
N PHE A 169 -1.52 -14.27 5.38
CA PHE A 169 -0.09 -14.18 5.67
C PHE A 169 0.38 -15.18 6.73
N VAL A 170 -0.42 -16.18 7.06
CA VAL A 170 -0.05 -17.20 8.07
C VAL A 170 1.23 -17.94 7.69
N ASP A 171 1.40 -18.22 6.40
CA ASP A 171 2.59 -18.89 5.87
C ASP A 171 3.68 -17.89 5.40
N ALA A 172 3.51 -16.59 5.66
CA ALA A 172 4.50 -15.60 5.25
C ALA A 172 5.79 -15.77 6.06
N PRO A 173 6.97 -15.85 5.40
CA PRO A 173 8.24 -16.07 6.07
C PRO A 173 8.61 -14.94 7.04
N VAL A 174 8.25 -13.68 6.73
CA VAL A 174 8.55 -12.53 7.58
C VAL A 174 7.26 -11.97 8.21
N GLN A 175 7.00 -12.44 9.43
CA GLN A 175 5.85 -12.02 10.24
C GLN A 175 5.97 -10.59 10.78
N ALA A 176 7.19 -10.05 10.88
CA ALA A 176 7.45 -8.73 11.46
C ALA A 176 6.73 -7.57 10.76
N PHE A 177 6.43 -7.72 9.47
CA PHE A 177 5.82 -6.69 8.64
C PHE A 177 4.35 -6.97 8.28
N VAL A 178 3.83 -8.14 8.66
CA VAL A 178 2.42 -8.51 8.45
C VAL A 178 1.44 -7.47 9.03
N PRO A 179 1.67 -6.86 10.21
CA PRO A 179 0.78 -5.82 10.72
C PRO A 179 0.61 -4.63 9.76
N ILE A 180 1.64 -4.28 9.00
CA ILE A 180 1.59 -3.18 8.02
C ILE A 180 0.65 -3.54 6.86
N LEU A 181 0.77 -4.78 6.34
CA LEU A 181 -0.08 -5.28 5.25
C LEU A 181 -1.55 -5.40 5.70
N VAL A 182 -1.78 -5.91 6.90
CA VAL A 182 -3.13 -6.01 7.47
C VAL A 182 -3.74 -4.61 7.67
N GLU A 183 -3.00 -3.67 8.25
CA GLU A 183 -3.47 -2.30 8.44
C GLU A 183 -3.86 -1.66 7.10
N HIS A 184 -3.05 -1.85 6.05
CA HIS A 184 -3.35 -1.37 4.70
C HIS A 184 -4.64 -1.95 4.13
N ILE A 185 -4.79 -3.28 4.13
CA ILE A 185 -5.96 -3.97 3.57
C ILE A 185 -7.23 -3.50 4.29
N VAL A 186 -7.20 -3.44 5.62
CA VAL A 186 -8.39 -3.08 6.40
C VAL A 186 -8.74 -1.61 6.22
N ARG A 187 -7.74 -0.71 6.16
CA ARG A 187 -7.99 0.73 5.92
C ARG A 187 -8.62 0.99 4.56
N ASN A 188 -8.19 0.29 3.51
CA ASN A 188 -8.82 0.43 2.21
C ASN A 188 -10.27 -0.06 2.21
N ARG A 189 -10.56 -1.26 2.75
CA ARG A 189 -11.95 -1.75 2.92
C ARG A 189 -12.85 -0.73 3.62
N MET A 190 -12.34 -0.05 4.66
CA MET A 190 -13.09 1.01 5.35
C MET A 190 -13.37 2.25 4.49
N MET A 191 -12.47 2.62 3.57
CA MET A 191 -12.67 3.75 2.65
C MET A 191 -13.73 3.42 1.60
N GLU A 192 -13.70 2.20 1.07
CA GLU A 192 -14.68 1.74 0.08
C GLU A 192 -16.07 1.63 0.69
N SER A 193 -16.20 1.01 1.87
CA SER A 193 -17.47 0.94 2.61
C SER A 193 -18.09 2.32 2.88
N ARG A 194 -17.26 3.34 3.15
CA ARG A 194 -17.74 4.74 3.29
C ARG A 194 -18.27 5.30 1.98
N THR A 195 -17.60 4.99 0.87
CA THR A 195 -17.98 5.44 -0.47
C THR A 195 -19.29 4.81 -0.90
N GLU A 196 -19.48 3.51 -0.64
CA GLU A 196 -20.72 2.78 -0.91
C GLU A 196 -21.90 3.34 -0.10
N THR A 197 -21.69 3.60 1.20
CA THR A 197 -22.72 4.18 2.06
C THR A 197 -23.14 5.57 1.59
N ALA A 198 -22.18 6.40 1.16
CA ALA A 198 -22.43 7.73 0.62
C ALA A 198 -23.16 7.70 -0.74
N ALA A 199 -22.89 6.69 -1.58
CA ALA A 199 -23.57 6.50 -2.86
C ALA A 199 -25.00 5.96 -2.72
N ALA A 200 -25.31 5.29 -1.60
CA ALA A 200 -26.63 4.74 -1.30
C ALA A 200 -27.58 5.72 -0.58
N SER A 201 -27.11 6.93 -0.23
CA SER A 201 -27.86 7.97 0.48
C SER A 201 -28.32 9.08 -0.47
#